data_AF-A0A1A8UXH3-F1
#
_entry.id   AF-A0A1A8UXH3-F1
#
_cell.length_a   1.000
_cell.length_b   1.000
_cell.length_c   1.000
_cell.angle_alpha   90.00
_cell.angle_beta   90.00
_cell.angle_gamma   90.00
#
_symmetry.space_group_name_H-M   'P 1'
#
loop_
_entity.id
_entity.type
_entity.pdbx_description
1 polymer ?
#
loop_
_entity_poly.entity_id
_entity_poly.type
_entity_poly.pdbx_seq_one_letter_code
_entity_poly.pdbx_strand_id
1 'polypeptide(L)'
;CWCVLVDTGRPIPGTSTRYEQPKCDGNARAHPTKPKDHYRSRHLQGCPGAKKTEFLTSVLDALSTDMVHAVTDPASAGRMAEPDPSHTLEERVVHWYFSQLDKNASGDIGKKEIKPFKRFLRKKSKPKKCVKKFVEYCDISNDKALSLQELMGCLGVTKEEGVKPGEDLPSSKLNPSKKQG
;
A
#
# COMPACT_ATOMS: atom_id res chain seq x y z
N CYS A 1 -16.28 29.26 21.44
CA CYS A 1 -16.28 27.80 21.67
C CYS A 1 -16.02 27.10 20.34
N TRP A 2 -15.53 25.85 20.35
CA TRP A 2 -15.32 25.04 19.14
C TRP A 2 -15.55 23.56 19.47
N CYS A 3 -15.81 22.75 18.45
CA CYS A 3 -15.91 21.30 18.60
C CYS A 3 -14.54 20.65 18.36
N VAL A 4 -14.34 19.47 18.95
CA VAL A 4 -13.11 18.67 18.78
C VAL A 4 -13.46 17.25 18.34
N LEU A 5 -12.54 16.59 17.65
CA LEU A 5 -12.66 15.18 17.30
C LEU A 5 -12.54 14.30 18.54
N VAL A 6 -13.40 13.30 18.67
CA VAL A 6 -13.54 12.44 19.86
C VAL A 6 -12.27 11.62 20.14
N ASP A 7 -11.55 11.24 19.09
CA ASP A 7 -10.37 10.37 19.14
C ASP A 7 -9.07 11.15 19.25
N THR A 8 -8.93 12.27 18.54
CA THR A 8 -7.66 13.01 18.45
C THR A 8 -7.62 14.30 19.26
N GLY A 9 -8.78 14.79 19.73
CA GLY A 9 -8.88 16.10 20.39
C GLY A 9 -8.60 17.29 19.48
N ARG A 10 -8.36 17.08 18.18
CA ARG A 10 -8.11 18.16 17.21
C ARG A 10 -9.37 18.98 16.97
N PRO A 11 -9.27 20.30 16.81
CA PRO A 11 -10.43 21.15 16.53
C PRO A 11 -11.05 20.81 15.16
N ILE A 12 -12.38 20.78 15.11
CA ILE A 12 -13.13 20.54 13.86
C ILE A 12 -13.21 21.86 13.07
N PRO A 13 -12.66 21.94 11.85
CA PRO A 13 -12.72 23.15 11.03
C PRO A 13 -14.17 23.61 10.82
N GLY A 14 -14.39 24.93 10.88
CA GLY A 14 -15.72 25.53 10.69
C GLY A 14 -16.66 25.47 11.90
N THR A 15 -16.24 24.89 13.04
CA THR A 15 -17.06 24.85 14.27
C THR A 15 -16.73 25.96 15.28
N SER A 16 -15.80 26.86 14.96
CA SER A 16 -15.42 27.96 15.84
C SER A 16 -16.50 29.04 15.84
N THR A 17 -17.12 29.27 16.99
CA THR A 17 -18.14 30.30 17.22
C THR A 17 -17.71 31.24 18.34
N ARG A 18 -18.07 32.51 18.23
CA ARG A 18 -17.84 33.52 19.26
C ARG A 18 -19.15 33.75 20.02
N TYR A 19 -19.09 33.79 21.35
CA TYR A 19 -20.24 34.04 22.25
C TYR A 19 -21.41 33.04 22.20
N GLU A 20 -21.34 32.01 21.35
CA GLU A 20 -22.37 30.98 21.23
C GLU A 20 -21.76 29.57 21.33
N GLN A 21 -22.57 28.60 21.76
CA GLN A 21 -22.17 27.19 21.80
C GLN A 21 -22.37 26.55 20.40
N PRO A 22 -21.31 25.99 19.78
CA PRO A 22 -21.44 25.34 18.48
C PRO A 22 -22.18 24.01 18.61
N LYS A 23 -22.89 23.61 17.54
CA LYS A 23 -23.52 22.30 17.44
C LYS A 23 -22.46 21.25 17.11
N CYS A 24 -22.08 20.46 18.12
CA CYS A 24 -21.09 19.39 17.96
C CYS A 24 -21.75 18.05 17.67
N ASP A 25 -21.16 17.29 16.75
CA ASP A 25 -21.47 15.87 16.53
C ASP A 25 -20.66 15.02 17.53
N GLY A 26 -21.35 14.32 18.43
CA GLY A 26 -20.73 13.45 19.44
C GLY A 26 -20.04 12.22 18.86
N ASN A 27 -20.20 11.95 17.57
CA ASN A 27 -19.56 10.87 16.84
C ASN A 27 -18.49 11.36 15.84
N ALA A 28 -18.12 12.64 15.89
CA ALA A 28 -17.08 13.21 15.03
C ALA A 28 -15.71 12.61 15.36
N ARG A 29 -15.32 11.57 14.61
CA ARG A 29 -14.00 10.93 14.67
C ARG A 29 -13.14 11.43 13.55
N ALA A 30 -11.82 11.38 13.72
CA ALA A 30 -10.91 11.51 12.60
C ALA A 30 -11.24 10.37 11.63
N HIS A 31 -11.87 10.69 10.49
CA HIS A 31 -11.74 9.83 9.35
C HIS A 31 -10.28 9.99 8.91
N PRO A 32 -9.41 8.98 9.06
CA PRO A 32 -8.17 9.03 8.34
C PRO A 32 -8.59 9.20 6.88
N THR A 33 -8.18 10.30 6.26
CA THR A 33 -8.17 10.42 4.82
C THR A 33 -7.23 9.33 4.36
N LYS A 34 -7.73 8.10 4.23
CA LYS A 34 -6.98 6.99 3.67
C LYS A 34 -6.45 7.55 2.36
N PRO A 35 -5.13 7.56 2.13
CA PRO A 35 -4.59 7.92 0.83
C PRO A 35 -5.42 7.17 -0.20
N LYS A 36 -6.05 7.91 -1.11
CA LYS A 36 -6.94 7.30 -2.09
C LYS A 36 -6.07 6.41 -2.95
N ASP A 37 -6.09 5.11 -2.66
CA ASP A 37 -5.33 4.14 -3.42
C ASP A 37 -5.86 4.14 -4.85
N HIS A 38 -5.10 4.79 -5.73
CA HIS A 38 -5.43 4.96 -7.13
C HIS A 38 -5.43 3.62 -7.87
N TYR A 39 -4.80 2.58 -7.32
CA TYR A 39 -4.69 1.24 -7.89
C TYR A 39 -5.82 0.30 -7.47
N ARG A 40 -6.42 0.52 -6.29
CA ARG A 40 -7.54 -0.29 -5.78
C ARG A 40 -8.73 -0.34 -6.73
N SER A 41 -9.07 0.79 -7.36
CA SER A 41 -10.18 0.88 -8.33
C SER A 41 -9.75 0.68 -9.79
N ARG A 42 -8.43 0.64 -10.07
CA ARG A 42 -7.91 0.58 -11.44
C ARG A 42 -7.98 -0.83 -12.00
N HIS A 43 -8.39 -0.94 -13.25
CA HIS A 43 -8.50 -2.23 -13.93
C HIS A 43 -7.22 -2.58 -14.68
N LEU A 44 -6.67 -3.76 -14.44
CA LEU A 44 -5.59 -4.30 -15.26
C LEU A 44 -6.21 -4.92 -16.52
N GLN A 45 -6.15 -4.21 -17.65
CA GLN A 45 -6.75 -4.65 -18.91
C GLN A 45 -6.30 -6.06 -19.30
N GLY A 46 -7.25 -6.93 -19.64
CA GLY A 46 -6.99 -8.33 -19.99
C GLY A 46 -6.66 -9.25 -18.80
N CYS A 47 -6.74 -8.72 -17.57
CA CYS A 47 -6.53 -9.44 -16.31
C CYS A 47 -7.45 -8.89 -15.20
N PRO A 48 -8.78 -9.07 -15.31
CA PRO A 48 -9.76 -8.55 -14.36
C PRO A 48 -9.85 -9.37 -13.05
N GLY A 49 -10.31 -8.73 -11.97
CA GLY A 49 -10.84 -9.41 -10.78
C GLY A 49 -9.80 -10.21 -10.00
N ALA A 50 -10.16 -11.42 -9.54
CA ALA A 50 -9.28 -12.29 -8.74
C ALA A 50 -7.92 -12.58 -9.39
N LYS A 51 -7.90 -12.73 -10.72
CA LYS A 51 -6.66 -12.95 -11.49
C LYS A 51 -5.69 -11.78 -11.40
N LYS A 52 -6.19 -10.55 -11.22
CA LYS A 52 -5.35 -9.37 -10.95
C LYS A 52 -4.65 -9.56 -9.62
N THR A 53 -5.42 -9.82 -8.56
CA THR A 53 -4.89 -9.94 -7.20
C THR A 53 -3.87 -11.06 -7.11
N GLU A 54 -4.20 -12.26 -7.61
CA GLU A 54 -3.27 -13.40 -7.66
C GLU A 54 -1.98 -13.07 -8.41
N PHE A 55 -2.09 -12.35 -9.53
CA PHE A 55 -0.93 -11.93 -10.30
C PHE A 55 -0.06 -10.93 -9.53
N LEU A 56 -0.66 -9.92 -8.90
CA LEU A 56 0.08 -8.92 -8.11
C LEU A 56 0.80 -9.57 -6.92
N THR A 57 0.11 -10.45 -6.18
CA THR A 57 0.71 -11.24 -5.11
C THR A 57 1.84 -12.11 -5.63
N SER A 58 1.64 -12.82 -6.75
CA SER A 58 2.69 -13.63 -7.39
C SER A 58 3.91 -12.82 -7.82
N VAL A 59 3.73 -11.57 -8.25
CA VAL A 59 4.86 -10.67 -8.55
C VAL A 59 5.60 -10.36 -7.26
N LEU A 60 4.90 -9.92 -6.21
CA LEU A 60 5.53 -9.57 -4.95
C LEU A 60 6.27 -10.75 -4.32
N ASP A 61 5.68 -11.96 -4.30
CA ASP A 61 6.32 -13.18 -3.82
C ASP A 61 7.61 -13.52 -4.60
N ALA A 62 7.58 -13.33 -5.91
CA ALA A 62 8.76 -13.57 -6.74
C ALA A 62 9.88 -12.57 -6.45
N LEU A 63 9.53 -11.31 -6.14
CA LEU A 63 10.50 -10.29 -5.72
C LEU A 63 11.08 -10.63 -4.35
N SER A 64 10.23 -11.02 -3.39
CA SER A 64 10.64 -11.45 -2.04
C SER A 64 11.61 -12.64 -2.11
N THR A 65 11.30 -13.62 -2.97
CA THR A 65 12.14 -14.80 -3.17
C THR A 65 13.51 -14.43 -3.72
N ASP A 66 13.59 -13.54 -4.71
CA ASP A 66 14.86 -13.12 -5.30
C ASP A 66 15.70 -12.29 -4.30
N MET A 67 15.06 -11.45 -3.46
CA MET A 67 15.76 -10.73 -2.39
C MET A 67 16.35 -11.70 -1.37
N VAL A 68 15.56 -12.64 -0.84
CA VAL A 68 16.03 -13.64 0.13
C VAL A 68 17.21 -14.43 -0.43
N HIS A 69 17.12 -14.91 -1.68
CA HIS A 69 18.23 -15.61 -2.32
C HIS A 69 19.49 -14.75 -2.43
N ALA A 70 19.37 -13.46 -2.75
CA ALA A 70 20.51 -12.56 -2.84
C ALA A 70 21.13 -12.25 -1.46
N VAL A 71 20.34 -12.21 -0.39
CA VAL A 71 20.81 -12.00 0.99
C VAL A 71 21.52 -13.24 1.54
N THR A 72 20.98 -14.44 1.27
CA THR A 72 21.55 -15.69 1.77
C THR A 72 22.82 -16.13 1.02
N ASP A 73 23.08 -15.57 -0.16
CA ASP A 73 24.28 -15.89 -0.94
C ASP A 73 25.54 -15.24 -0.29
N PRO A 74 26.50 -16.05 0.18
CA PRO A 74 27.72 -15.57 0.85
C PRO A 74 28.63 -14.74 -0.06
N ALA A 75 28.47 -14.78 -1.39
CA ALA A 75 29.23 -13.95 -2.34
C ALA A 75 28.71 -12.51 -2.45
N SER A 76 27.50 -12.24 -1.95
CA SER A 76 26.85 -10.92 -1.91
C SER A 76 26.77 -10.32 -0.51
N ALA A 77 27.22 -11.05 0.53
CA ALA A 77 27.34 -10.56 1.89
C ALA A 77 28.21 -9.28 1.93
N GLY A 78 27.60 -8.14 2.26
CA GLY A 78 28.27 -6.84 2.39
C GLY A 78 27.97 -5.80 1.30
N ARG A 79 27.15 -6.09 0.29
CA ARG A 79 26.75 -5.10 -0.75
C ARG A 79 25.33 -4.55 -0.61
N MET A 80 24.56 -4.99 0.39
CA MET A 80 23.21 -4.48 0.61
C MET A 80 23.24 -3.30 1.56
N ALA A 81 22.54 -2.22 1.19
CA ALA A 81 22.21 -1.17 2.14
C ALA A 81 21.30 -1.77 3.23
N GLU A 82 21.60 -1.48 4.49
CA GLU A 82 20.75 -1.84 5.62
C GLU A 82 19.35 -1.27 5.36
N PRO A 83 18.33 -2.11 5.17
CA PRO A 83 17.00 -1.64 4.89
C PRO A 83 16.44 -0.94 6.13
N ASP A 84 15.77 0.20 5.95
CA ASP A 84 15.21 0.98 7.06
C ASP A 84 14.31 0.09 7.95
N PRO A 85 14.58 0.00 9.27
CA PRO A 85 13.85 -0.87 10.18
C PRO A 85 12.37 -0.47 10.36
N SER A 86 11.98 0.73 9.91
CA SER A 86 10.59 1.18 9.91
C SER A 86 9.75 0.63 8.75
N HIS A 87 10.38 0.03 7.73
CA HIS A 87 9.68 -0.54 6.58
C HIS A 87 9.18 -1.97 6.84
N THR A 88 7.96 -2.25 6.37
CA THR A 88 7.41 -3.60 6.24
C THR A 88 8.28 -4.49 5.34
N LEU A 89 8.09 -5.81 5.38
CA LEU A 89 8.87 -6.72 4.54
C LEU A 89 8.63 -6.41 3.05
N GLU A 90 7.38 -6.17 2.70
CA GLU A 90 6.92 -5.85 1.36
C GLU A 90 7.54 -4.54 0.84
N GLU A 91 7.58 -3.50 1.68
CA GLU A 91 8.25 -2.24 1.37
C GLU A 91 9.75 -2.47 1.11
N ARG A 92 10.43 -3.20 1.99
CA ARG A 92 11.86 -3.52 1.82
C ARG A 92 12.15 -4.26 0.52
N VAL A 93 11.31 -5.23 0.16
CA VAL A 93 11.43 -5.98 -1.09
C VAL A 93 11.31 -5.07 -2.31
N VAL A 94 10.30 -4.18 -2.32
CA VAL A 94 10.09 -3.26 -3.45
C VAL A 94 11.23 -2.26 -3.55
N HIS A 95 11.67 -1.67 -2.43
CA HIS A 95 12.82 -0.76 -2.39
C HIS A 95 14.11 -1.42 -2.89
N TRP A 96 14.43 -2.61 -2.40
CA TRP A 96 15.61 -3.36 -2.83
C TRP A 96 15.56 -3.65 -4.32
N TYR A 97 14.43 -4.11 -4.83
CA TYR A 97 14.32 -4.44 -6.24
C TYR A 97 14.36 -3.19 -7.14
N PHE A 98 13.79 -2.08 -6.68
CA PHE A 98 13.85 -0.79 -7.36
C PHE A 98 15.30 -0.33 -7.54
N SER A 99 16.13 -0.40 -6.48
CA SER A 99 17.55 -0.01 -6.56
C SER A 99 18.37 -0.91 -7.50
N GLN A 100 17.94 -2.15 -7.73
CA GLN A 100 18.60 -3.03 -8.70
C GLN A 100 18.27 -2.68 -10.16
N LEU A 101 17.12 -2.00 -10.38
CA LEU A 101 16.67 -1.59 -11.69
C LEU A 101 17.07 -0.15 -12.05
N ASP A 102 16.98 0.78 -11.11
CA ASP A 102 17.36 2.20 -11.26
C ASP A 102 18.88 2.36 -11.19
N LYS A 103 19.57 1.95 -12.26
CA LYS A 103 21.04 1.93 -12.33
C LYS A 103 21.61 3.32 -12.57
N ASN A 104 20.84 4.19 -13.18
CA ASN A 104 21.21 5.58 -13.41
C ASN A 104 20.85 6.50 -12.23
N ALA A 105 20.25 5.97 -11.16
CA ALA A 105 19.84 6.70 -9.96
C ALA A 105 18.94 7.91 -10.29
N SER A 106 18.08 7.74 -11.29
CA SER A 106 17.15 8.77 -11.75
C SER A 106 15.92 8.91 -10.84
N GLY A 107 15.64 7.90 -10.00
CA GLY A 107 14.44 7.84 -9.18
C GLY A 107 13.24 7.25 -9.92
N ASP A 108 13.42 6.77 -11.15
CA ASP A 108 12.40 6.13 -11.97
C ASP A 108 12.97 4.97 -12.82
N ILE A 109 12.17 3.93 -13.05
CA ILE A 109 12.55 2.83 -13.95
C ILE A 109 12.19 3.24 -15.38
N GLY A 110 13.13 3.95 -16.02
CA GLY A 110 12.94 4.48 -17.36
C GLY A 110 12.98 3.41 -18.48
N LYS A 111 12.87 3.86 -19.74
CA LYS A 111 12.79 2.99 -20.93
C LYS A 111 13.96 2.00 -21.08
N LYS A 112 15.15 2.35 -20.60
CA LYS A 112 16.34 1.48 -20.68
C LYS A 112 16.32 0.38 -19.62
N GLU A 113 15.70 0.64 -18.46
CA GLU A 113 15.67 -0.23 -17.28
C GLU A 113 14.37 -1.03 -17.18
N ILE A 114 13.33 -0.61 -17.90
CA ILE A 114 12.07 -1.37 -17.96
C ILE A 114 12.22 -2.72 -18.66
N LYS A 115 13.21 -2.86 -19.55
CA LYS A 115 13.45 -4.10 -20.33
C LYS A 115 13.84 -5.28 -19.44
N PRO A 116 14.85 -5.18 -18.54
CA PRO A 116 15.14 -6.24 -17.58
C PRO A 116 13.94 -6.51 -16.65
N PHE A 117 13.20 -5.48 -16.23
CA PHE A 117 12.01 -5.68 -15.41
C PHE A 117 10.92 -6.52 -16.11
N LYS A 118 10.56 -6.16 -17.35
CA LYS A 118 9.61 -6.95 -18.15
C LYS A 118 10.09 -8.37 -18.39
N ARG A 119 11.40 -8.60 -18.51
CA ARG A 119 11.98 -9.95 -18.65
C ARG A 119 11.79 -10.76 -17.37
N PHE A 120 12.03 -10.16 -16.20
CA PHE A 120 11.80 -10.80 -14.91
C PHE A 120 10.33 -11.23 -14.75
N LEU A 121 9.39 -10.30 -14.95
CA LEU A 121 7.96 -10.56 -14.82
C LEU A 121 7.50 -11.70 -15.75
N ARG A 122 8.01 -11.75 -16.98
CA ARG A 122 7.70 -12.83 -17.93
C ARG A 122 8.22 -14.20 -17.49
N LYS A 123 9.33 -14.23 -16.74
CA LYS A 123 9.96 -15.47 -16.26
C LYS A 123 9.29 -15.97 -14.98
N LYS A 124 8.95 -15.06 -14.07
CA LYS A 124 8.58 -15.38 -12.69
C LYS A 124 7.08 -15.27 -12.40
N SER A 125 6.32 -14.57 -13.25
CA SER A 125 4.90 -14.29 -12.97
C SER A 125 4.00 -14.75 -14.12
N LYS A 126 2.84 -15.29 -13.76
CA LYS A 126 1.77 -15.72 -14.68
C LYS A 126 0.45 -15.14 -14.18
N PRO A 127 -0.53 -14.89 -15.07
CA PRO A 127 -0.55 -15.15 -16.52
C PRO A 127 0.13 -14.08 -17.39
N LYS A 128 0.64 -14.48 -18.58
CA LYS A 128 1.33 -13.59 -19.54
C LYS A 128 0.48 -12.40 -20.01
N LYS A 129 -0.85 -12.52 -19.98
CA LYS A 129 -1.78 -11.43 -20.34
C LYS A 129 -1.67 -10.26 -19.33
N CYS A 130 -1.57 -10.56 -18.04
CA CYS A 130 -1.38 -9.56 -16.99
C CYS A 130 -0.02 -8.87 -17.12
N VAL A 131 1.06 -9.66 -17.33
CA VAL A 131 2.43 -9.15 -17.51
C VAL A 131 2.52 -8.13 -18.64
N LYS A 132 1.83 -8.35 -19.77
CA LYS A 132 1.86 -7.43 -20.92
C LYS A 132 1.35 -6.04 -20.58
N LYS A 133 0.35 -5.95 -19.70
CA LYS A 133 -0.32 -4.70 -19.30
C LYS A 133 0.12 -4.16 -17.95
N PHE A 134 0.96 -4.90 -17.23
CA PHE A 134 1.35 -4.55 -15.86
C PHE A 134 2.07 -3.21 -15.75
N VAL A 135 3.06 -2.95 -16.61
CA VAL A 135 3.81 -1.68 -16.57
C VAL A 135 2.89 -0.48 -16.86
N GLU A 136 2.00 -0.60 -17.84
CA GLU A 136 1.00 0.43 -18.18
C GLU A 136 -0.04 0.62 -17.05
N TYR A 137 -0.32 -0.44 -16.31
CA TYR A 137 -1.18 -0.37 -15.13
C TYR A 137 -0.50 0.31 -13.95
N CYS A 138 0.80 0.09 -13.75
CA CYS A 138 1.59 0.76 -12.71
C CYS A 138 1.82 2.23 -13.04
N ASP A 139 2.03 2.58 -14.31
CA ASP A 139 2.25 3.95 -14.75
C ASP A 139 0.93 4.77 -14.67
N ILE A 140 0.75 5.51 -13.56
CA ILE A 140 -0.42 6.38 -13.36
C ILE A 140 -0.14 7.75 -13.97
N SER A 141 1.09 8.23 -13.82
CA SER A 141 1.56 9.50 -14.35
C SER A 141 1.57 9.53 -15.89
N ASN A 142 1.60 8.37 -16.55
CA ASN A 142 1.71 8.18 -18.00
C ASN A 142 2.99 8.76 -18.61
N ASP A 143 4.06 8.86 -17.82
CA ASP A 143 5.35 9.39 -18.27
C ASP A 143 6.26 8.33 -18.94
N LYS A 144 5.80 7.06 -18.97
CA LYS A 144 6.51 5.89 -19.52
C LYS A 144 7.75 5.49 -18.71
N ALA A 145 7.83 5.95 -17.47
CA ALA A 145 8.72 5.46 -16.45
C ALA A 145 7.88 4.87 -15.30
N LEU A 146 8.53 4.27 -14.31
CA LEU A 146 7.86 3.85 -13.08
C LEU A 146 8.62 4.41 -11.90
N SER A 147 7.99 5.33 -11.18
CA SER A 147 8.50 5.79 -9.88
C SER A 147 8.36 4.70 -8.82
N LEU A 148 9.13 4.82 -7.73
CA LEU A 148 9.03 3.91 -6.59
C LEU A 148 7.59 3.87 -6.03
N GLN A 149 6.95 5.03 -5.91
CA GLN A 149 5.57 5.15 -5.39
C GLN A 149 4.56 4.42 -6.28
N GLU A 150 4.74 4.50 -7.60
CA GLU A 150 3.88 3.78 -8.54
C GLU A 150 4.07 2.27 -8.47
N LEU A 151 5.32 1.81 -8.35
CA LEU A 151 5.62 0.39 -8.20
C LEU A 151 5.04 -0.18 -6.89
N MET A 152 5.22 0.54 -5.79
CA MET A 152 4.68 0.20 -4.48
C MET A 152 3.14 0.15 -4.51
N GLY A 153 2.50 1.22 -4.99
CA GLY A 153 1.05 1.30 -5.06
C GLY A 153 0.45 0.24 -5.97
N CYS A 154 1.07 -0.05 -7.12
CA CYS A 154 0.51 -1.02 -8.06
C CYS A 154 0.62 -2.47 -7.57
N LEU A 155 1.60 -2.77 -6.70
CA LEU A 155 1.74 -4.05 -6.00
C LEU A 155 0.89 -4.13 -4.72
N GLY A 156 0.23 -3.04 -4.32
CA GLY A 156 -0.56 -2.97 -3.08
C GLY A 156 0.28 -2.80 -1.82
N VAL A 157 1.54 -2.37 -1.97
CA VAL A 157 2.45 -2.04 -0.88
C VAL A 157 2.25 -0.56 -0.55
N THR A 158 1.14 -0.25 0.08
CA THR A 158 0.91 1.11 0.58
C THR A 158 1.42 1.19 2.00
N LYS A 159 2.03 2.33 2.35
CA LYS A 159 2.39 2.69 3.72
C LYS A 159 1.09 2.73 4.54
N GLU A 160 0.73 1.61 5.15
CA GLU A 160 -0.30 1.53 6.17
C GLU A 160 0.30 2.22 7.39
N GLU A 161 0.19 3.55 7.47
CA GLU A 161 0.52 4.26 8.70
C GLU A 161 -0.50 3.86 9.78
N GLY A 162 -0.18 2.77 10.48
CA GLY A 162 -0.67 2.39 11.79
C GLY A 162 -2.16 2.03 11.89
N VAL A 163 -2.58 0.89 11.34
CA VAL A 163 -3.69 0.15 11.97
C VAL A 163 -3.11 -0.76 13.04
N LYS A 164 -3.07 -0.30 14.28
CA LYS A 164 -3.01 -1.21 15.43
C LYS A 164 -4.29 -2.04 15.42
N PRO A 165 -4.23 -3.39 15.38
CA PRO A 165 -5.39 -4.21 15.68
C PRO A 165 -5.62 -4.11 17.19
N GLY A 166 -6.46 -3.16 17.61
CA GLY A 166 -7.09 -3.21 18.91
C GLY A 166 -8.29 -4.14 18.79
N GLU A 167 -8.20 -5.30 19.45
CA GLU A 167 -9.28 -6.26 19.65
C GLU A 167 -10.55 -5.55 20.14
N ASP A 168 -11.54 -5.36 19.27
CA ASP A 168 -12.90 -5.05 19.67
C ASP A 168 -13.69 -6.36 19.64
N LEU A 169 -13.68 -7.06 20.78
CA LEU A 169 -14.66 -8.10 21.06
C LEU A 169 -16.03 -7.43 21.19
N PRO A 170 -17.06 -7.83 20.42
CA PRO A 170 -18.41 -7.37 20.70
C PRO A 170 -18.88 -8.02 22.00
N SER A 171 -18.91 -7.21 23.06
CA SER A 171 -19.59 -7.53 24.31
C SER A 171 -21.10 -7.58 24.02
N SER A 172 -21.61 -8.80 23.84
CA SER A 172 -23.04 -9.07 23.66
C SER A 172 -23.81 -8.63 24.91
N LYS A 173 -24.46 -7.47 24.80
CA LYS A 173 -25.50 -7.04 25.73
C LYS A 173 -26.70 -7.98 25.58
N LEU A 174 -26.93 -8.85 26.55
CA LEU A 174 -28.28 -9.40 26.79
C LEU A 174 -29.01 -8.48 27.77
N ASN A 175 -30.05 -7.82 27.25
CA ASN A 175 -31.00 -7.04 28.02
C ASN A 175 -31.97 -7.94 28.82
N PRO A 176 -32.59 -7.41 29.89
CA PRO A 176 -33.37 -8.17 30.86
C PRO A 176 -34.79 -8.47 30.35
N SER A 177 -35.25 -9.71 30.50
CA SER A 177 -36.66 -10.06 30.33
C SER A 177 -37.36 -10.18 31.68
N LYS A 178 -38.39 -9.36 31.84
CA LYS A 178 -39.29 -9.22 32.99
C LYS A 178 -40.66 -9.71 32.55
N LYS A 179 -41.24 -10.72 33.23
CA LYS A 179 -42.69 -10.99 33.47
C LYS A 179 -42.92 -12.49 33.74
N GLN A 180 -43.37 -12.85 34.95
CA GLN A 180 -44.78 -13.05 35.41
C GLN A 180 -45.31 -14.43 35.06
N GLY A 181 -45.69 -15.15 36.13
CA GLY A 181 -46.30 -16.48 36.17
C GLY A 181 -46.25 -16.95 37.61
#